data_AF-E6YBP9-F1
#
_entry.id   AF-E6YBP9-F1
#
_cell.length_a   1.000
_cell.length_b   1.000
_cell.length_c   1.000
_cell.angle_alpha   90.00
_cell.angle_beta   90.00
_cell.angle_gamma   90.00
#
_symmetry.space_group_name_H-M   'P 1'
#
loop_
_entity.id
_entity.type
_entity.pdbx_description
1 polymer ?
#
loop_
_entity_poly.entity_id
_entity_poly.type
_entity_poly.pdbx_seq_one_letter_code
_entity_poly.pdbx_strand_id
1 'polypeptide(L)'
;MASSSVSATSLRFAQSLTLCSKTTLQASSRFGAVSVGWSRRSFPSLRSSRFRICAAQPETVDKVCEIVRKQLALPPESQLTPETTFTALGADSLDTVEIVMGLEEEFGISVEEQSSENITCIKEAADLIEKLLQNKTPPS
;
A
#
# COMPACT_ATOMS: atom_id res chain seq x y z
N MET A 1 51.95 28.47 -1.64
CA MET A 1 52.05 27.35 -2.61
C MET A 1 51.91 26.06 -1.82
N ALA A 2 50.71 25.48 -1.78
CA ALA A 2 50.45 24.21 -1.10
C ALA A 2 49.73 23.29 -2.08
N SER A 3 50.36 22.15 -2.38
CA SER A 3 49.92 21.11 -3.29
C SER A 3 48.82 20.26 -2.65
N SER A 4 47.79 19.87 -3.42
CA SER A 4 46.79 18.89 -2.99
C SER A 4 46.76 17.74 -3.99
N SER A 5 47.10 16.55 -3.47
CA SER A 5 47.21 15.28 -4.18
C SER A 5 45.83 14.67 -4.45
N VAL A 6 45.58 14.18 -5.66
CA VAL A 6 44.37 13.42 -6.02
C VAL A 6 44.65 11.92 -5.90
N SER A 7 43.89 11.23 -5.07
CA SER A 7 44.01 9.78 -4.81
C SER A 7 43.01 9.02 -5.68
N ALA A 8 43.49 8.11 -6.53
CA ALA A 8 42.68 7.34 -7.47
C ALA A 8 42.21 6.02 -6.83
N THR A 9 40.89 5.80 -6.79
CA THR A 9 40.25 4.59 -6.28
C THR A 9 40.28 3.46 -7.30
N SER A 10 40.82 2.32 -6.87
CA SER A 10 41.05 1.10 -7.66
C SER A 10 39.81 0.21 -7.68
N LEU A 11 39.22 -0.04 -8.85
CA LEU A 11 38.18 -1.05 -9.03
C LEU A 11 38.82 -2.39 -9.42
N ARG A 12 38.79 -3.35 -8.50
CA ARG A 12 39.18 -4.74 -8.75
C ARG A 12 37.92 -5.57 -8.99
N PHE A 13 37.69 -5.90 -10.26
CA PHE A 13 36.67 -6.83 -10.71
C PHE A 13 37.28 -8.24 -10.74
N ALA A 14 36.84 -9.11 -9.84
CA ALA A 14 37.16 -10.52 -9.88
C ALA A 14 36.06 -11.31 -9.18
N GLN A 15 35.15 -11.93 -9.96
CA GLN A 15 34.47 -13.14 -9.53
C GLN A 15 34.43 -14.16 -10.68
N SER A 16 35.01 -15.30 -10.34
CA SER A 16 35.26 -16.48 -11.12
C SER A 16 33.94 -17.18 -11.46
N LEU A 17 33.62 -17.33 -12.75
CA LEU A 17 32.53 -18.20 -13.20
C LEU A 17 33.10 -19.56 -13.59
N THR A 18 32.87 -20.55 -12.73
CA THR A 18 33.06 -21.96 -13.04
C THR A 18 31.91 -22.74 -12.40
N LEU A 19 31.03 -23.38 -13.19
CA LEU A 19 30.86 -24.86 -13.20
C LEU A 19 29.67 -25.31 -14.06
N CYS A 20 30.03 -25.87 -15.22
CA CYS A 20 29.42 -26.97 -15.98
C CYS A 20 28.13 -27.64 -15.44
N SER A 21 27.03 -27.53 -16.20
CA SER A 21 25.80 -28.29 -16.04
C SER A 21 25.91 -29.66 -16.75
N LYS A 22 25.91 -30.76 -16.01
CA LYS A 22 25.81 -32.13 -16.55
C LYS A 22 24.34 -32.55 -16.61
N THR A 23 23.78 -32.57 -17.81
CA THR A 23 22.55 -33.29 -18.18
C THR A 23 22.85 -34.77 -18.35
N THR A 24 22.26 -35.65 -17.54
CA THR A 24 21.95 -37.06 -17.84
C THR A 24 21.11 -37.61 -16.68
N LEU A 25 19.85 -38.00 -16.94
CA LEU A 25 19.34 -39.31 -16.53
C LEU A 25 17.93 -39.53 -17.11
N GLN A 26 17.93 -40.45 -18.05
CA GLN A 26 16.81 -41.17 -18.63
C GLN A 26 16.12 -42.01 -17.54
N ALA A 27 14.80 -41.90 -17.41
CA ALA A 27 14.01 -42.85 -16.62
C ALA A 27 12.65 -43.10 -17.30
N SER A 28 12.66 -44.15 -18.12
CA SER A 28 11.48 -44.85 -18.62
C SER A 28 10.77 -45.57 -17.47
N SER A 29 9.50 -45.31 -17.20
CA SER A 29 8.56 -46.35 -16.71
C SER A 29 7.10 -45.87 -16.70
N ARG A 30 6.30 -46.48 -17.58
CA ARG A 30 4.91 -46.94 -17.36
C ARG A 30 3.92 -45.92 -16.79
N PHE A 31 3.18 -45.28 -17.71
CA PHE A 31 1.91 -44.62 -17.40
C PHE A 31 0.91 -45.65 -16.84
N GLY A 32 0.74 -45.64 -15.52
CA GLY A 32 -0.34 -46.34 -14.83
C GLY A 32 -1.63 -45.54 -14.97
N ALA A 33 -2.55 -46.05 -15.78
CA ALA A 33 -3.92 -45.58 -15.82
C ALA A 33 -4.64 -45.93 -14.51
N VAL A 34 -5.14 -44.92 -13.80
CA VAL A 34 -6.19 -45.09 -12.80
C VAL A 34 -7.48 -44.51 -13.34
N SER A 35 -8.34 -45.38 -13.82
CA SER A 35 -9.74 -45.09 -14.14
C SER A 35 -10.59 -45.44 -12.93
N VAL A 36 -11.06 -44.45 -12.18
CA VAL A 36 -12.21 -44.60 -11.26
C VAL A 36 -13.01 -43.30 -11.19
N GLY A 37 -14.27 -43.39 -11.65
CA GLY A 37 -15.39 -42.77 -10.95
C GLY A 37 -15.81 -41.36 -11.33
N TRP A 38 -16.60 -41.25 -12.40
CA TRP A 38 -17.63 -40.22 -12.53
C TRP A 38 -18.54 -40.24 -11.29
N SER A 39 -18.37 -39.28 -10.38
CA SER A 39 -19.29 -39.04 -9.28
C SER A 39 -19.55 -37.55 -9.14
N ARG A 40 -20.82 -37.24 -8.87
CA ARG A 40 -21.51 -36.00 -9.20
C ARG A 40 -20.88 -34.76 -8.56
N ARG A 41 -20.92 -33.68 -9.35
CA ARG A 41 -20.77 -32.28 -8.92
C ARG A 41 -21.53 -32.03 -7.62
N SER A 42 -20.80 -31.83 -6.54
CA SER A 42 -21.26 -31.10 -5.37
C SER A 42 -20.03 -30.48 -4.72
N PHE A 43 -19.53 -29.41 -5.34
CA PHE A 43 -18.62 -28.50 -4.68
C PHE A 43 -19.36 -27.93 -3.47
N PRO A 44 -18.95 -28.20 -2.22
CA PRO A 44 -19.53 -27.49 -1.09
C PRO A 44 -19.15 -26.03 -1.30
N SER A 45 -20.20 -25.20 -1.41
CA SER A 45 -20.19 -23.74 -1.40
C SER A 45 -18.85 -23.19 -0.96
N LEU A 46 -18.13 -22.57 -1.90
CA LEU A 46 -17.26 -21.46 -1.57
C LEU A 46 -18.11 -20.55 -0.69
N ARG A 47 -17.97 -20.67 0.63
CA ARG A 47 -18.46 -19.64 1.54
C ARG A 47 -17.55 -18.49 1.20
N SER A 48 -18.05 -17.71 0.25
CA SER A 48 -17.48 -16.51 -0.31
C SER A 48 -16.63 -15.91 0.78
N SER A 49 -15.31 -15.99 0.59
CA SER A 49 -14.39 -15.21 1.39
C SER A 49 -14.99 -13.83 1.36
N ARG A 50 -15.45 -13.35 2.52
CA ARG A 50 -15.85 -11.97 2.71
C ARG A 50 -14.55 -11.20 2.52
N PHE A 51 -14.18 -10.98 1.26
CA PHE A 51 -13.40 -9.85 0.83
C PHE A 51 -14.22 -8.63 1.25
N ARG A 52 -14.13 -8.28 2.53
CA ARG A 52 -14.22 -6.89 2.94
C ARG A 52 -12.96 -6.27 2.35
N ILE A 53 -13.06 -5.88 1.08
CA ILE A 53 -12.30 -4.75 0.61
C ILE A 53 -12.70 -3.66 1.60
N CYS A 54 -11.77 -3.25 2.45
CA CYS A 54 -11.98 -2.16 3.38
C CYS A 54 -12.19 -0.91 2.52
N ALA A 55 -13.41 -0.70 2.05
CA ALA A 55 -13.86 0.62 1.68
C ALA A 55 -14.01 1.34 3.02
N ALA A 56 -13.26 2.43 3.19
CA ALA A 56 -13.53 3.34 4.28
C ALA A 56 -15.04 3.60 4.38
N GLN A 57 -15.59 3.58 5.59
CA GLN A 57 -16.90 4.09 5.93
C GLN A 57 -17.09 5.45 5.23
N PRO A 58 -18.26 5.67 4.61
CA PRO A 58 -18.53 6.92 3.91
C PRO A 58 -18.42 8.13 4.85
N GLU A 59 -18.81 7.95 6.13
CA GLU A 59 -18.68 8.99 7.16
C GLU A 59 -17.23 9.45 7.38
N THR A 60 -16.26 8.53 7.32
CA THR A 60 -14.84 8.87 7.46
C THR A 60 -14.39 9.70 6.27
N VAL A 61 -14.76 9.30 5.06
CA VAL A 61 -14.41 10.01 3.83
C VAL A 61 -14.99 11.43 3.83
N ASP A 62 -16.24 11.60 4.27
CA ASP A 62 -16.90 12.89 4.35
C ASP A 62 -16.17 13.84 5.32
N LYS A 63 -15.81 13.35 6.51
CA LYS A 63 -15.01 14.12 7.48
C LYS A 63 -13.64 14.50 6.95
N VAL A 64 -12.95 13.58 6.28
CA VAL A 64 -11.65 13.89 5.63
C VAL A 64 -11.84 14.99 4.59
N CYS A 65 -12.89 14.93 3.76
CA CYS A 65 -13.20 15.97 2.79
C CYS A 65 -13.46 17.33 3.46
N GLU A 66 -14.16 17.36 4.60
CA GLU A 66 -14.40 18.59 5.36
C GLU A 66 -13.11 19.21 5.89
N ILE A 67 -12.21 18.41 6.46
CA ILE A 67 -10.92 18.88 6.97
C ILE A 67 -10.07 19.42 5.83
N VAL A 68 -9.97 18.67 4.72
CA VAL A 68 -9.21 19.10 3.53
C VAL A 68 -9.76 20.41 2.98
N ARG A 69 -11.10 20.56 2.89
CA ARG A 69 -11.74 21.80 2.44
C ARG A 69 -11.39 22.96 3.36
N LYS A 70 -11.37 22.74 4.67
CA LYS A 70 -11.06 23.76 5.67
C LYS A 70 -9.60 24.21 5.60
N GLN A 71 -8.65 23.27 5.53
CA GLN A 71 -7.22 23.60 5.48
C GLN A 71 -6.84 24.28 4.17
N LEU A 72 -7.33 23.78 3.04
CA LEU A 72 -7.04 24.35 1.72
C LEU A 72 -7.94 25.55 1.36
N ALA A 73 -8.78 26.02 2.30
CA ALA A 73 -9.74 27.10 2.10
C ALA A 73 -10.57 26.97 0.80
N LEU A 74 -10.94 25.74 0.43
CA LEU A 74 -11.65 25.45 -0.81
C LEU A 74 -13.11 25.90 -0.71
N PRO A 75 -13.71 26.41 -1.80
CA PRO A 75 -15.12 26.77 -1.81
C PRO A 75 -16.01 25.54 -1.59
N PRO A 76 -17.24 25.72 -1.05
CA PRO A 76 -18.17 24.62 -0.77
C PRO A 76 -18.60 23.87 -2.04
N GLU A 77 -18.56 24.55 -3.19
CA GLU A 77 -18.85 23.99 -4.52
C GLU A 77 -17.72 23.11 -5.07
N SER A 78 -16.55 23.06 -4.41
CA SER A 78 -15.45 22.19 -4.83
C SER A 78 -15.83 20.74 -4.65
N GLN A 79 -15.94 20.03 -5.78
CA GLN A 79 -16.22 18.61 -5.81
C GLN A 79 -14.98 17.81 -5.38
N LEU A 80 -15.03 17.26 -4.18
CA LEU A 80 -14.05 16.32 -3.67
C LEU A 80 -14.54 14.90 -3.91
N THR A 81 -13.68 14.04 -4.41
CA THR A 81 -13.99 12.62 -4.63
C THR A 81 -12.94 11.77 -3.92
N PRO A 82 -13.22 10.52 -3.55
CA PRO A 82 -12.22 9.68 -2.88
C PRO A 82 -10.92 9.55 -3.68
N GLU A 83 -11.00 9.64 -5.01
CA GLU A 83 -9.85 9.53 -5.92
C GLU A 83 -9.15 10.88 -6.17
N THR A 84 -9.62 12.01 -5.60
CA THR A 84 -8.89 13.28 -5.71
C THR A 84 -7.61 13.24 -4.89
N THR A 85 -6.50 13.58 -5.54
CA THR A 85 -5.20 13.75 -4.90
C THR A 85 -5.06 15.12 -4.27
N PHE A 86 -4.31 15.23 -3.17
CA PHE A 86 -4.06 16.53 -2.52
C PHE A 86 -3.29 17.48 -3.45
N THR A 87 -2.34 16.96 -4.22
CA THR A 87 -1.61 17.74 -5.22
C THR A 87 -2.53 18.30 -6.31
N ALA A 88 -3.59 17.58 -6.71
CA ALA A 88 -4.55 18.09 -7.69
C ALA A 88 -5.42 19.23 -7.13
N LEU A 89 -5.58 19.30 -5.81
CA LEU A 89 -6.23 20.42 -5.12
C LEU A 89 -5.28 21.61 -4.90
N GLY A 90 -4.01 21.48 -5.30
CA GLY A 90 -2.99 22.51 -5.11
C GLY A 90 -2.37 22.49 -3.71
N ALA A 91 -2.57 21.43 -2.93
CA ALA A 91 -1.92 21.28 -1.63
C ALA A 91 -0.41 21.12 -1.82
N ASP A 92 0.36 21.89 -1.06
CA ASP A 92 1.81 21.75 -0.98
C ASP A 92 2.24 20.80 0.16
N SER A 93 3.55 20.67 0.38
CA SER A 93 4.09 19.83 1.44
C SER A 93 3.73 20.32 2.85
N LEU A 94 3.53 21.63 3.05
CA LEU A 94 3.12 22.19 4.34
C LEU A 94 1.64 21.95 4.59
N ASP A 95 0.81 22.16 3.56
CA ASP A 95 -0.63 21.89 3.61
C ASP A 95 -0.88 20.42 3.98
N THR A 96 -0.09 19.49 3.44
CA THR A 96 -0.21 18.06 3.75
C THR A 96 0.05 17.79 5.24
N VAL A 97 1.03 18.45 5.86
CA VAL A 97 1.31 18.34 7.30
C VAL A 97 0.16 18.91 8.13
N GLU A 98 -0.40 20.07 7.73
CA GLU A 98 -1.54 20.67 8.42
C GLU A 98 -2.83 19.83 8.33
N ILE A 99 -3.06 19.20 7.17
CA ILE A 99 -4.17 18.25 6.96
C ILE A 99 -3.99 17.05 7.89
N VAL A 100 -2.80 16.43 7.92
CA VAL A 100 -2.52 15.26 8.76
C VAL A 100 -2.71 15.59 10.24
N MET A 101 -2.20 16.73 10.71
CA MET A 101 -2.41 17.17 12.09
C MET A 101 -3.89 17.38 12.41
N GLY A 102 -4.67 17.96 11.49
CA GLY A 102 -6.11 18.11 11.65
C GLY A 102 -6.85 16.77 11.71
N LEU A 103 -6.42 15.78 10.92
CA LEU A 103 -6.97 14.42 10.95
C LEU A 103 -6.63 13.71 12.27
N GLU A 104 -5.41 13.84 12.78
CA GLU A 104 -5.00 13.29 14.08
C GLU A 104 -5.84 13.86 15.22
N GLU A 105 -6.06 15.18 15.23
CA GLU A 105 -6.87 15.85 16.24
C GLU A 105 -8.36 15.47 16.17
N GLU A 106 -8.96 15.47 14.97
CA GLU A 106 -10.38 15.16 14.78
C GLU A 106 -10.72 13.71 15.17
N PHE A 107 -9.88 12.75 14.77
CA PHE A 107 -10.12 11.33 15.01
C PHE A 107 -9.44 10.82 16.29
N GLY A 108 -8.63 11.65 16.95
CA GLY A 108 -7.85 11.28 18.13
C GLY A 108 -6.88 10.13 17.86
N ILE A 109 -6.30 10.08 16.67
CA ILE A 109 -5.33 9.05 16.23
C ILE A 109 -3.92 9.61 16.20
N SER A 110 -2.93 8.74 15.98
CA SER A 110 -1.55 9.16 15.71
C SER A 110 -1.11 8.45 14.44
N VAL A 111 -0.77 9.25 13.43
CA VAL A 111 -0.30 8.80 12.13
C VAL A 111 1.21 8.97 12.10
N GLU A 112 1.92 7.89 11.79
CA GLU A 112 3.37 7.96 11.63
C GLU A 112 3.74 8.81 10.42
N GLU A 113 4.78 9.63 10.55
CA GLU A 113 5.27 10.54 9.48
C GLU A 113 5.49 9.80 8.15
N GLN A 114 6.11 8.62 8.19
CA GLN A 114 6.31 7.80 6.99
C GLN A 114 5.00 7.39 6.31
N SER A 115 3.95 7.14 7.10
CA SER A 115 2.64 6.78 6.56
C SER A 115 1.93 8.02 6.00
N SER A 116 2.06 9.16 6.67
CA SER A 116 1.53 10.47 6.26
C SER A 116 2.10 10.93 4.90
N GLU A 117 3.40 10.78 4.69
CA GLU A 117 4.06 11.12 3.42
C GLU A 117 3.59 10.26 2.24
N ASN A 118 3.11 9.04 2.51
CA ASN A 118 2.57 8.15 1.49
C ASN A 118 1.10 8.43 1.16
N ILE A 119 0.42 9.33 1.88
CA ILE A 119 -0.98 9.66 1.61
C ILE A 119 -1.05 10.65 0.45
N THR A 120 -1.51 10.17 -0.70
CA THR A 120 -1.63 10.99 -1.92
C THR A 120 -3.07 11.42 -2.21
N CYS A 121 -4.04 10.62 -1.77
CA CYS A 121 -5.47 10.80 -2.07
C CYS A 121 -6.35 10.78 -0.81
N ILE A 122 -7.55 11.37 -0.91
CA ILE A 122 -8.56 11.38 0.16
C ILE A 122 -8.89 9.97 0.64
N LYS A 123 -9.06 9.03 -0.29
CA LYS A 123 -9.35 7.62 0.02
C LYS A 123 -8.26 6.97 0.86
N GLU A 124 -6.99 7.20 0.51
CA GLU A 124 -5.87 6.63 1.24
C GLU A 124 -5.82 7.17 2.68
N ALA A 125 -6.13 8.45 2.86
CA ALA A 125 -6.24 9.07 4.18
C ALA A 125 -7.37 8.39 5.00
N ALA A 126 -8.56 8.26 4.43
CA ALA A 126 -9.71 7.65 5.09
C ALA A 126 -9.44 6.17 5.44
N ASP A 127 -8.85 5.40 4.51
CA ASP A 127 -8.49 4.00 4.73
C ASP A 127 -7.44 3.84 5.84
N LEU A 128 -6.49 4.78 5.94
CA LEU A 128 -5.47 4.79 6.98
C LEU A 128 -6.08 5.10 8.35
N ILE A 129 -6.96 6.11 8.43
CA ILE A 129 -7.66 6.49 9.65
C ILE A 129 -8.43 5.29 10.21
N GLU A 130 -9.15 4.56 9.36
CA GLU A 130 -9.92 3.40 9.81
C GLU A 130 -9.08 2.25 10.34
N LYS A 131 -7.92 2.00 9.71
CA LYS A 131 -6.98 1.00 10.22
C LYS A 131 -6.50 1.37 11.62
N LEU A 132 -6.22 2.65 11.86
CA LEU A 132 -5.77 3.13 13.17
C LEU A 132 -6.90 3.12 14.22
N LEU A 133 -8.13 3.44 13.83
CA LEU A 133 -9.30 3.36 14.72
C LEU A 133 -9.61 1.92 15.14
N GLN A 134 -9.45 0.96 14.23
CA GLN A 134 -9.59 -0.47 14.55
C GLN A 134 -8.52 -0.93 15.55
N ASN A 135 -7.28 -0.44 15.42
CA ASN A 135 -6.20 -0.78 16.34
C ASN A 135 -6.37 -0.16 17.73
N LYS A 136 -7.07 0.98 17.84
CA LYS A 136 -7.35 1.65 19.12
C LYS A 136 -8.47 0.99 19.91
N THR A 137 -9.30 0.18 19.27
CA THR A 137 -10.44 -0.50 19.91
C THR A 137 -10.08 -1.97 20.15
N PRO A 138 -9.97 -2.46 21.40
CA PRO A 138 -9.72 -3.87 21.65
C PRO A 138 -10.87 -4.71 21.06
N PRO A 139 -10.59 -5.85 20.41
CA PRO A 139 -11.66 -6.74 19.96
C PRO A 139 -12.41 -7.24 21.20
N SER A 140 -13.70 -6.93 21.27
CA SER A 140 -14.64 -7.42 22.29
C SER A 140 -14.82 -8.93 22.21
#